data_AF-A0A944RQ62-F1
#
_entry.id   AF-A0A944RQ62-F1
#
_cell.length_a   1.000
_cell.length_b   1.000
_cell.length_c   1.000
_cell.angle_alpha   90.00
_cell.angle_beta   90.00
_cell.angle_gamma   90.00
#
_symmetry.space_group_name_H-M   'P 1'
#
loop_
_entity.id
_entity.type
_entity.pdbx_description
1 polymer ?
#
loop_
_entity_poly.entity_id
_entity_poly.type
_entity_poly.pdbx_seq_one_letter_code
_entity_poly.pdbx_strand_id
1 'polypeptide(L)'
;MYLIWKIFFPVNINFYNESVFWEKLITYPVEALFQQYIALAFFFRRFRDFFYPNIFPAVFLSAITFSAVHMPTPPLVIICFIGGLFWASIYHKYNNIFTITISHAVLGIFCSNILLMYTIVGPNADIARWSKSPPVYHAIDRINNIRLTDSKEKIEISKDNKFISVNGWVAGVREDIDKIYIRISGKDYLVKNNLKREDVAMYYNNPEYTNSGFKVNIPVSDLNPDYHSLYLKILLKDHYFHHYPSKRVWIKIN
;
A
#
# COMPACT_ATOMS: atom_id res chain seq x y z
N MET A 1 -7.56 18.43 -7.61
CA MET A 1 -7.30 17.66 -6.36
C MET A 1 -6.09 16.73 -6.51
N TYR A 2 -6.08 15.78 -7.47
CA TYR A 2 -4.93 14.89 -7.76
C TYR A 2 -3.57 15.62 -7.92
N LEU A 3 -3.50 16.68 -8.73
CA LEU A 3 -2.26 17.44 -8.96
C LEU A 3 -1.73 18.13 -7.68
N ILE A 4 -2.64 18.70 -6.88
CA ILE A 4 -2.31 19.34 -5.60
C ILE A 4 -1.78 18.28 -4.62
N TRP A 5 -2.45 17.13 -4.57
CA TRP A 5 -2.05 16.00 -3.72
C TRP A 5 -0.65 15.46 -4.09
N LYS A 6 -0.35 15.33 -5.38
CA LYS A 6 0.98 14.87 -5.87
C LYS A 6 2.13 15.84 -5.51
N ILE A 7 1.84 17.14 -5.40
CA ILE A 7 2.83 18.16 -5.02
C ILE A 7 3.19 18.06 -3.53
N PHE A 8 2.18 17.87 -2.67
CA PHE A 8 2.37 17.85 -1.21
C PHE A 8 2.72 16.47 -0.65
N PHE A 9 2.37 15.40 -1.37
CA PHE A 9 2.66 14.01 -1.02
C PHE A 9 3.38 13.33 -2.19
N PRO A 10 4.66 13.66 -2.45
CA PRO A 10 5.42 12.98 -3.49
C PRO A 10 5.50 11.49 -3.18
N VAL A 11 5.23 10.65 -4.19
CA VAL A 11 5.24 9.19 -4.04
C VAL A 11 6.61 8.75 -3.55
N ASN A 12 6.70 8.37 -2.28
CA ASN A 12 7.93 7.86 -1.70
C ASN A 12 8.03 6.35 -1.98
N ILE A 13 8.93 6.03 -2.90
CA ILE A 13 9.15 4.71 -3.50
C ILE A 13 9.68 3.69 -2.46
N ASN A 14 10.14 4.17 -1.30
CA ASN A 14 10.76 3.37 -0.24
C ASN A 14 9.78 2.89 0.85
N PHE A 15 8.47 3.09 0.69
CA PHE A 15 7.45 2.84 1.72
C PHE A 15 7.48 1.44 2.39
N TYR A 16 8.10 0.43 1.77
CA TYR A 16 8.16 -0.97 2.26
C TYR A 16 9.54 -1.45 2.68
N ASN A 17 10.54 -0.58 2.72
CA ASN A 17 11.80 -0.94 3.33
C ASN A 17 11.66 -0.81 4.85
N GLU A 18 11.96 -1.87 5.60
CA GLU A 18 12.02 -1.79 7.08
C GLU A 18 13.07 -0.77 7.55
N SER A 19 14.07 -0.47 6.70
CA SER A 19 15.08 0.57 6.89
C SER A 19 14.54 2.02 6.86
N VAL A 20 13.23 2.21 6.67
CA VAL A 20 12.57 3.53 6.45
C VAL A 20 11.78 3.97 7.69
N PHE A 21 11.90 3.26 8.83
CA PHE A 21 11.24 3.66 10.09
C PHE A 21 11.54 5.12 10.47
N TRP A 22 12.82 5.51 10.41
CA TRP A 22 13.26 6.87 10.75
C TRP A 22 12.75 7.93 9.76
N GLU A 23 12.68 7.58 8.47
CA GLU A 23 12.11 8.45 7.45
C GLU A 23 10.61 8.63 7.67
N LYS A 24 9.86 7.54 7.99
CA LYS A 24 8.43 7.61 8.34
C LYS A 24 8.18 8.42 9.60
N LEU A 25 9.05 8.35 10.59
CA LEU A 25 8.94 9.12 11.83
C LEU A 25 8.97 10.63 11.57
N ILE A 26 9.64 11.06 10.50
CA ILE A 26 9.76 12.47 10.11
C ILE A 26 8.68 12.85 9.09
N THR A 27 8.43 12.02 8.06
CA THR A 27 7.49 12.37 6.98
C THR A 27 6.04 12.34 7.44
N TYR A 28 5.63 11.36 8.26
CA TYR A 28 4.23 11.25 8.70
C TYR A 28 3.74 12.46 9.50
N PRO A 29 4.47 13.00 10.48
CA PRO A 29 4.07 14.23 11.16
C PRO A 29 3.95 15.44 10.23
N VAL A 30 4.84 15.57 9.24
CA VAL A 30 4.79 16.67 8.27
C VAL A 30 3.56 16.53 7.37
N GLU A 31 3.32 15.33 6.83
CA GLU A 31 2.13 15.02 6.03
C GLU A 31 0.84 15.24 6.83
N ALA A 32 0.80 14.75 8.07
CA ALA A 32 -0.31 14.94 8.99
C ALA A 32 -0.55 16.42 9.29
N LEU A 33 0.50 17.24 9.40
CA LEU A 33 0.39 18.67 9.66
C LEU A 33 -0.32 19.38 8.51
N PHE A 34 0.08 19.09 7.27
CA PHE A 34 -0.56 19.65 6.09
C PHE A 34 -2.04 19.25 6.01
N GLN A 35 -2.35 17.98 6.22
CA GLN A 35 -3.73 17.49 6.20
C GLN A 35 -4.58 18.12 7.30
N GLN A 36 -4.06 18.21 8.53
CA GLN A 36 -4.77 18.81 9.65
C GLN A 36 -4.91 20.32 9.50
N TYR A 37 -3.92 21.01 8.92
CA TYR A 37 -4.02 22.44 8.62
C TYR A 37 -5.17 22.70 7.64
N ILE A 38 -5.25 21.94 6.55
CA ILE A 38 -6.33 22.07 5.57
C ILE A 38 -7.68 21.71 6.21
N ALA A 39 -7.78 20.57 6.89
CA ALA A 39 -9.03 20.11 7.48
C ALA A 39 -9.53 21.03 8.59
N LEU A 40 -8.66 21.41 9.52
CA LEU A 40 -9.06 22.11 10.74
C LEU A 40 -8.84 23.63 10.67
N ALA A 41 -7.65 24.07 10.29
CA ALA A 41 -7.35 25.50 10.25
C ALA A 41 -8.04 26.21 9.08
N PHE A 42 -8.31 25.51 7.97
CA PHE A 42 -9.02 26.07 6.82
C PHE A 42 -10.51 25.72 6.79
N PHE A 43 -10.88 24.44 6.65
CA PHE A 43 -12.28 24.04 6.45
C PHE A 43 -13.12 24.17 7.73
N PHE A 44 -12.70 23.53 8.83
CA PHE A 44 -13.47 23.53 10.07
C PHE A 44 -13.72 24.96 10.59
N ARG A 45 -12.71 25.85 10.58
CA ARG A 45 -12.91 27.24 11.01
C ARG A 45 -13.98 27.95 10.18
N ARG A 46 -14.00 27.75 8.86
CA ARG A 46 -15.04 28.31 7.98
C ARG A 46 -16.42 27.76 8.29
N PHE A 47 -16.53 26.45 8.49
CA PHE A 47 -17.80 25.85 8.87
C PHE A 47 -18.26 26.36 10.24
N ARG A 48 -17.36 26.44 11.23
CA ARG A 48 -17.66 26.97 12.56
C ARG A 48 -18.17 28.40 12.48
N ASP A 49 -17.50 29.25 11.72
CA ASP A 49 -17.88 30.66 11.59
C ASP A 49 -19.23 30.81 10.87
N PHE A 50 -19.54 29.94 9.89
CA PHE A 50 -20.82 29.91 9.18
C PHE A 50 -21.99 29.40 10.04
N PHE A 51 -21.76 28.35 10.86
CA PHE A 51 -22.81 27.72 11.66
C PHE A 51 -22.88 28.26 13.10
N TYR A 52 -22.08 29.26 13.46
CA TYR A 52 -22.08 29.87 14.78
C TYR A 52 -23.50 30.34 15.19
N PRO A 53 -23.95 30.06 16.42
CA PRO A 53 -23.22 29.49 17.55
C PRO A 53 -23.20 27.95 17.61
N ASN A 54 -23.83 27.25 16.66
CA ASN A 54 -23.93 25.81 16.68
C ASN A 54 -22.69 25.13 16.09
N ILE A 55 -21.94 24.42 16.94
CA ILE A 55 -20.71 23.74 16.54
C ILE A 55 -20.94 22.39 15.85
N PHE A 56 -22.09 21.75 16.08
CA PHE A 56 -22.35 20.39 15.62
C PHE A 56 -22.27 20.25 14.09
N PRO A 57 -22.92 21.12 13.27
CA PRO A 57 -22.81 21.04 11.82
C PRO A 57 -21.36 21.24 11.33
N ALA A 58 -20.60 22.10 12.00
CA ALA A 58 -19.21 22.38 11.63
C ALA A 58 -18.29 21.17 11.86
N VAL A 59 -18.44 20.50 13.00
CA VAL A 59 -17.70 19.25 13.31
C VAL A 59 -18.07 18.16 12.30
N PHE A 60 -19.37 17.96 12.06
CA PHE A 60 -19.86 16.91 11.18
C PHE A 60 -19.42 17.10 9.72
N LEU A 61 -19.57 18.32 9.18
CA LEU A 61 -19.13 18.63 7.80
C LEU A 61 -17.61 18.58 7.65
N SER A 62 -16.86 18.95 8.69
CA SER A 62 -15.40 18.79 8.68
C SER A 62 -15.01 17.31 8.60
N ALA A 63 -15.70 16.44 9.35
CA ALA A 63 -15.46 15.01 9.32
C ALA A 63 -15.80 14.39 7.95
N ILE A 64 -16.92 14.81 7.32
CA ILE A 64 -17.27 14.42 5.96
C ILE A 64 -16.20 14.86 4.97
N THR A 65 -15.75 16.11 5.04
CA THR A 65 -14.74 16.64 4.12
C THR A 65 -13.44 15.85 4.24
N PHE A 66 -13.01 15.55 5.47
CA PHE A 66 -11.80 14.78 5.72
C PHE A 66 -11.92 13.31 5.29
N SER A 67 -13.07 12.65 5.47
CA SER A 67 -13.25 11.26 5.04
C SER A 67 -13.43 11.14 3.53
N ALA A 68 -14.09 12.10 2.88
CA ALA A 68 -14.39 12.08 1.45
C ALA A 68 -13.12 12.08 0.59
N VAL A 69 -12.05 12.75 1.02
CA VAL A 69 -10.77 12.76 0.30
C VAL A 69 -10.05 11.41 0.31
N HIS A 70 -10.50 10.44 1.13
CA HIS A 70 -9.93 9.08 1.22
C HIS A 70 -10.81 8.02 0.56
N MET A 71 -11.85 8.44 -0.16
CA MET A 71 -12.58 7.54 -1.05
C MET A 71 -11.64 7.01 -2.15
N PRO A 72 -11.82 5.75 -2.59
CA PRO A 72 -12.95 4.86 -2.31
C PRO A 72 -12.70 3.80 -1.22
N THR A 73 -11.73 3.96 -0.31
CA THR A 73 -11.31 2.89 0.62
C THR A 73 -12.25 2.79 1.84
N PRO A 74 -13.22 1.86 1.93
CA PRO A 74 -14.29 1.98 2.92
C PRO A 74 -13.80 1.92 4.38
N PRO A 75 -12.87 1.02 4.78
CA PRO A 75 -12.33 1.03 6.13
C PRO A 75 -11.63 2.34 6.50
N LEU A 76 -10.87 2.92 5.56
CA LEU A 76 -10.15 4.18 5.78
C LEU A 76 -11.11 5.37 5.87
N VAL A 77 -12.13 5.41 5.01
CA VAL A 77 -13.19 6.44 5.05
C VAL A 77 -13.88 6.43 6.41
N ILE A 78 -14.22 5.25 6.96
CA ILE A 78 -14.86 5.12 8.28
C ILE A 78 -13.93 5.63 9.38
N ILE A 79 -12.66 5.21 9.38
CA ILE A 79 -11.67 5.64 10.37
C ILE A 79 -11.46 7.16 10.31
N CYS A 80 -11.32 7.73 9.12
CA CYS A 80 -11.14 9.16 8.94
C CYS A 80 -12.39 9.96 9.30
N PHE A 81 -13.59 9.42 9.08
CA PHE A 81 -14.80 10.07 9.54
C PHE A 81 -14.84 10.15 11.08
N ILE A 82 -14.56 9.04 11.77
CA ILE A 82 -14.49 9.00 13.24
C ILE A 82 -13.38 9.92 13.77
N GLY A 83 -12.19 9.85 13.18
CA GLY A 83 -11.06 10.72 13.53
C GLY A 83 -11.36 12.20 13.30
N GLY A 84 -12.04 12.53 12.20
CA GLY A 84 -12.47 13.88 11.87
C GLY A 84 -13.46 14.45 12.88
N LEU A 85 -14.44 13.65 13.35
CA LEU A 85 -15.36 14.05 14.42
C LEU A 85 -14.60 14.36 15.71
N PHE A 86 -13.66 13.48 16.09
CA PHE A 86 -12.85 13.63 17.29
C PHE A 86 -11.95 14.87 17.21
N TRP A 87 -11.13 14.99 16.17
CA TRP A 87 -10.17 16.08 16.05
C TRP A 87 -10.83 17.45 15.88
N ALA A 88 -11.92 17.56 15.11
CA ALA A 88 -12.64 18.83 15.00
C ALA A 88 -13.23 19.27 16.34
N SER A 89 -13.77 18.34 17.13
CA SER A 89 -14.30 18.61 18.47
C SER A 89 -13.21 19.08 19.44
N ILE A 90 -12.06 18.39 19.45
CA ILE A 90 -10.90 18.75 20.30
C ILE A 90 -10.29 20.07 19.86
N TYR A 91 -10.17 20.30 18.55
CA TYR A 91 -9.64 21.54 18.00
C TYR A 91 -10.49 22.75 18.35
N HIS A 92 -11.82 22.61 18.35
CA HIS A 92 -12.71 23.66 18.81
C HIS A 92 -12.38 24.11 20.24
N LYS A 93 -12.16 23.14 21.13
CA LYS A 93 -11.96 23.39 22.56
C LYS A 93 -10.57 23.92 22.89
N TYR A 94 -9.52 23.36 22.30
CA TYR A 94 -8.13 23.64 22.69
C TYR A 94 -7.30 24.39 21.65
N ASN A 95 -7.79 24.49 20.39
CA ASN A 95 -7.14 25.19 19.27
C ASN A 95 -5.65 24.87 19.09
N ASN A 96 -5.24 23.63 19.39
CA ASN A 96 -3.85 23.18 19.28
C ASN A 96 -3.69 22.22 18.10
N ILE A 97 -3.24 22.75 16.97
CA ILE A 97 -3.06 21.98 15.75
C ILE A 97 -1.89 20.98 15.83
N PHE A 98 -0.86 21.29 16.63
CA PHE A 98 0.32 20.43 16.76
C PHE A 98 0.02 19.15 17.52
N THR A 99 -0.72 19.23 18.63
CA THR A 99 -1.15 18.04 19.38
C THR A 99 -2.03 17.13 18.52
N ILE A 100 -2.95 17.71 17.75
CA ILE A 100 -3.80 16.96 16.83
C ILE A 100 -2.96 16.33 15.71
N THR A 101 -1.99 17.06 15.17
CA THR A 101 -1.07 16.55 14.16
C THR A 101 -0.30 15.32 14.66
N ILE A 102 0.25 15.37 15.87
CA ILE A 102 0.95 14.23 16.48
C ILE A 102 -0.01 13.06 16.69
N SER A 103 -1.21 13.32 17.22
CA SER A 103 -2.25 12.29 17.38
C SER A 103 -2.62 11.64 16.04
N HIS A 104 -2.78 12.44 14.99
CA HIS A 104 -3.04 11.95 13.64
C HIS A 104 -1.88 11.13 13.08
N ALA A 105 -0.64 11.60 13.22
CA ALA A 105 0.53 10.86 12.76
C ALA A 105 0.65 9.49 13.43
N VAL A 106 0.46 9.43 14.76
CA VAL A 106 0.47 8.16 15.51
C VAL A 106 -0.64 7.22 15.03
N LEU A 107 -1.87 7.71 14.87
CA LEU A 107 -2.98 6.91 14.36
C LEU A 107 -2.71 6.44 12.92
N GLY A 108 -2.16 7.30 12.06
CA GLY A 108 -1.78 6.96 10.69
C GLY A 108 -0.71 5.88 10.62
N ILE A 109 0.32 5.96 11.47
CA ILE A 109 1.35 4.92 11.59
C ILE A 109 0.73 3.60 12.05
N PHE A 110 -0.11 3.61 13.09
CA PHE A 110 -0.79 2.41 13.60
C PHE A 110 -1.69 1.77 12.53
N CYS A 111 -2.55 2.58 11.90
CA CYS A 111 -3.41 2.15 10.80
C CYS A 111 -2.59 1.61 9.63
N SER A 112 -1.46 2.20 9.28
CA SER A 112 -0.60 1.64 8.24
C SER A 112 -0.06 0.27 8.64
N ASN A 113 0.44 0.07 9.85
CA ASN A 113 0.99 -1.26 10.21
C ASN A 113 -0.08 -2.36 10.27
N ILE A 114 -1.32 -2.03 10.67
CA ILE A 114 -2.41 -3.01 10.79
C ILE A 114 -3.17 -3.19 9.48
N LEU A 115 -3.56 -2.09 8.82
CA LEU A 115 -4.36 -2.16 7.59
C LEU A 115 -3.51 -2.53 6.37
N LEU A 116 -2.19 -2.32 6.36
CA LEU A 116 -1.33 -2.81 5.28
C LEU A 116 -1.25 -4.36 5.19
N MET A 117 -1.78 -5.08 6.19
CA MET A 117 -2.02 -6.53 6.07
C MET A 117 -3.20 -6.84 5.13
N TYR A 118 -4.10 -5.89 4.88
CA TYR A 118 -5.36 -6.09 4.15
C TYR A 118 -5.57 -5.15 2.96
N THR A 119 -5.05 -3.91 3.00
CA THR A 119 -5.20 -2.88 1.95
C THR A 119 -4.07 -1.84 2.01
N ILE A 120 -3.65 -1.30 0.86
CA ILE A 120 -2.75 -0.13 0.81
C ILE A 120 -3.50 1.07 1.40
N VAL A 121 -2.96 1.71 2.43
CA VAL A 121 -3.53 2.91 3.08
C VAL A 121 -2.49 4.03 3.11
N GLY A 122 -2.94 5.27 2.89
CA GLY A 122 -2.12 6.48 2.91
C GLY A 122 -2.22 7.30 1.62
N PRO A 123 -1.69 8.54 1.59
CA PRO A 123 -1.81 9.46 0.45
C PRO A 123 -1.35 8.84 -0.88
N ASN A 124 -0.30 8.02 -0.84
CA ASN A 124 0.24 7.31 -2.00
C ASN A 124 -0.67 6.18 -2.52
N ALA A 125 -1.46 5.56 -1.62
CA ALA A 125 -2.45 4.55 -1.97
C ALA A 125 -3.64 5.17 -2.72
N ASP A 126 -4.06 6.35 -2.29
CA ASP A 126 -5.20 7.06 -2.87
C ASP A 126 -4.83 7.64 -4.24
N ILE A 127 -3.58 8.15 -4.41
CA ILE A 127 -3.02 8.56 -5.71
C ILE A 127 -3.04 7.41 -6.72
N ALA A 128 -2.61 6.21 -6.32
CA ALA A 128 -2.62 5.03 -7.19
C ALA A 128 -4.05 4.65 -7.57
N ARG A 129 -5.00 4.66 -6.63
CA ARG A 129 -6.41 4.32 -6.91
C ARG A 129 -7.08 5.29 -7.88
N TRP A 130 -6.72 6.57 -7.84
CA TRP A 130 -7.33 7.58 -8.69
C TRP A 130 -6.78 7.60 -10.11
N SER A 131 -5.61 7.01 -10.38
CA SER A 131 -4.98 7.09 -11.70
C SER A 131 -5.50 6.11 -12.76
N LYS A 132 -6.65 5.43 -12.55
CA LYS A 132 -7.27 4.49 -13.51
C LYS A 132 -6.25 3.56 -14.20
N SER A 133 -5.28 3.02 -13.47
CA SER A 133 -4.33 2.11 -14.10
C SER A 133 -5.08 0.85 -14.57
N PRO A 134 -4.75 0.32 -15.76
CA PRO A 134 -5.37 -0.89 -16.28
C PRO A 134 -5.18 -2.05 -15.29
N PRO A 135 -6.13 -2.98 -15.19
CA PRO A 135 -6.04 -4.09 -14.24
C PRO A 135 -4.82 -4.96 -14.56
N VAL A 136 -3.97 -5.17 -13.54
CA VAL A 136 -2.83 -6.10 -13.61
C VAL A 136 -3.17 -7.35 -12.80
N TYR A 137 -3.43 -8.45 -13.49
CA TYR A 137 -3.67 -9.77 -12.93
C TYR A 137 -2.35 -10.48 -12.67
N HIS A 138 -2.28 -11.28 -11.62
CA HIS A 138 -1.05 -11.98 -11.26
C HIS A 138 -1.32 -13.11 -10.28
N ALA A 139 -0.39 -14.07 -10.23
CA ALA A 139 -0.32 -15.04 -9.14
C ALA A 139 1.11 -15.58 -8.97
N ILE A 140 1.41 -16.08 -7.78
CA ILE A 140 2.51 -17.00 -7.54
C ILE A 140 1.91 -18.40 -7.57
N ASP A 141 2.36 -19.25 -8.49
CA ASP A 141 1.83 -20.61 -8.61
C ASP A 141 2.57 -21.58 -7.69
N ARG A 142 3.89 -21.42 -7.60
CA ARG A 142 4.77 -22.38 -6.92
C ARG A 142 5.95 -21.74 -6.23
N ILE A 143 6.31 -22.31 -5.09
CA ILE A 143 7.57 -22.07 -4.40
C ILE A 143 8.26 -23.43 -4.25
N ASN A 144 9.44 -23.56 -4.85
CA ASN A 144 10.10 -24.82 -5.13
C ASN A 144 9.14 -25.80 -5.84
N ASN A 145 8.86 -26.94 -5.20
CA ASN A 145 7.96 -27.96 -5.72
C ASN A 145 6.53 -27.85 -5.16
N ILE A 146 6.29 -26.90 -4.23
CA ILE A 146 5.00 -26.72 -3.56
C ILE A 146 4.13 -25.80 -4.41
N ARG A 147 2.91 -26.24 -4.71
CA ARG A 147 1.90 -25.44 -5.40
C ARG A 147 1.08 -24.70 -4.36
N LEU A 148 1.05 -23.38 -4.48
CA LEU A 148 0.23 -22.55 -3.59
C LEU A 148 -1.24 -22.78 -3.94
N THR A 149 -2.03 -23.23 -2.97
CA THR A 149 -3.49 -23.24 -3.07
C THR A 149 -4.09 -22.32 -2.01
N ASP A 150 -5.29 -21.80 -2.23
CA ASP A 150 -5.81 -20.61 -1.55
C ASP A 150 -6.08 -20.75 -0.02
N SER A 151 -5.53 -21.75 0.67
CA SER A 151 -5.67 -21.89 2.11
C SER A 151 -4.45 -22.57 2.74
N LYS A 152 -3.77 -21.80 3.60
CA LYS A 152 -2.51 -22.12 4.32
C LYS A 152 -1.29 -21.97 3.42
N GLU A 153 -0.15 -21.64 4.02
CA GLU A 153 1.17 -22.18 3.64
C GLU A 153 2.26 -21.35 4.32
N LYS A 154 2.54 -21.72 5.58
CA LYS A 154 3.91 -21.60 6.07
C LYS A 154 4.71 -22.65 5.32
N ILE A 155 5.68 -22.23 4.52
CA ILE A 155 6.53 -23.13 3.75
C ILE A 155 7.85 -23.27 4.49
N GLU A 156 8.19 -24.50 4.87
CA GLU A 156 9.49 -24.79 5.47
C GLU A 156 10.51 -25.12 4.38
N ILE A 157 11.66 -24.47 4.45
CA ILE A 157 12.78 -24.65 3.51
C ILE A 157 14.03 -24.93 4.35
N SER A 158 14.74 -26.01 4.03
CA SER A 158 16.03 -26.29 4.67
C SER A 158 17.08 -25.27 4.23
N LYS A 159 17.93 -24.82 5.16
CA LYS A 159 19.14 -24.04 4.90
C LYS A 159 20.10 -24.70 3.90
N ASP A 160 20.03 -26.02 3.75
CA ASP A 160 20.87 -26.78 2.83
C ASP A 160 20.43 -26.62 1.36
N ASN A 161 19.22 -26.10 1.13
CA ASN A 161 18.77 -25.77 -0.22
C ASN A 161 19.63 -24.64 -0.78
N LYS A 162 20.13 -24.78 -2.02
CA LYS A 162 20.89 -23.71 -2.67
C LYS A 162 20.01 -22.51 -3.02
N PHE A 163 18.78 -22.77 -3.46
CA PHE A 163 17.87 -21.73 -3.94
C PHE A 163 16.42 -21.98 -3.51
N ILE A 164 15.68 -20.88 -3.38
CA ILE A 164 14.21 -20.85 -3.41
C ILE A 164 13.79 -20.47 -4.83
N SER A 165 13.21 -21.41 -5.56
CA SER A 165 12.65 -21.18 -6.90
C SER A 165 11.22 -20.68 -6.77
N VAL A 166 10.90 -19.52 -7.31
CA VAL A 166 9.55 -18.96 -7.31
C VAL A 166 9.06 -18.80 -8.74
N ASN A 167 7.87 -19.33 -9.04
CA ASN A 167 7.28 -19.28 -10.37
C ASN A 167 5.85 -18.72 -10.29
N GLY A 168 5.45 -17.97 -11.31
CA GLY A 168 4.12 -17.38 -11.37
C GLY A 168 3.85 -16.70 -12.70
N TRP A 169 2.90 -15.78 -12.72
CA TRP A 169 2.56 -14.98 -13.88
C TRP A 169 2.07 -13.58 -13.51
N VAL A 170 2.25 -12.65 -14.45
CA VAL A 170 1.75 -11.26 -14.43
C VAL A 170 1.17 -10.93 -15.79
N ALA A 171 -0.13 -10.63 -15.84
CA ALA A 171 -0.87 -10.30 -17.05
C ALA A 171 -1.50 -8.90 -16.90
N GLY A 172 -1.21 -8.02 -17.85
CA GLY A 172 -1.70 -6.64 -17.89
C GLY A 172 -1.20 -5.95 -19.15
N VAL A 173 -1.41 -4.64 -19.27
CA VAL A 173 -0.90 -3.85 -20.41
C VAL A 173 0.64 -3.90 -20.37
N ARG A 174 1.23 -4.70 -21.27
CA ARG A 174 2.69 -4.97 -21.27
C ARG A 174 3.52 -3.71 -21.46
N GLU A 175 3.00 -2.75 -22.21
CA GLU A 175 3.68 -1.48 -22.46
C GLU A 175 3.90 -0.68 -21.17
N ASP A 176 3.03 -0.88 -20.18
CA ASP A 176 3.08 -0.21 -18.89
C ASP A 176 4.00 -0.93 -17.90
N ILE A 177 4.28 -2.24 -18.05
CA ILE A 177 5.11 -2.99 -17.10
C ILE A 177 6.60 -2.73 -17.39
N ASP A 178 7.31 -2.15 -16.42
CA ASP A 178 8.76 -1.92 -16.48
C ASP A 178 9.51 -3.12 -15.88
N LYS A 179 9.29 -3.44 -14.60
CA LYS A 179 10.04 -4.48 -13.88
C LYS A 179 9.15 -5.29 -12.94
N ILE A 180 9.52 -6.56 -12.76
CA ILE A 180 8.85 -7.48 -11.86
C ILE A 180 9.90 -8.04 -10.89
N TYR A 181 9.56 -8.03 -9.60
CA TYR A 181 10.42 -8.48 -8.52
C TYR A 181 9.68 -9.47 -7.62
N ILE A 182 10.42 -10.43 -7.08
CA ILE A 182 10.02 -11.10 -5.84
C ILE A 182 10.76 -10.41 -4.70
N ARG A 183 10.01 -9.90 -3.73
CA ARG A 183 10.56 -9.39 -2.49
C ARG A 183 10.52 -10.47 -1.43
N ILE A 184 11.66 -10.70 -0.78
CA ILE A 184 11.76 -11.52 0.43
C ILE A 184 12.63 -10.79 1.44
N SER A 185 12.14 -10.67 2.67
CA SER A 185 12.89 -10.06 3.79
C SER A 185 13.39 -8.64 3.49
N GLY A 186 12.58 -7.86 2.79
CA GLY A 186 12.91 -6.48 2.37
C GLY A 186 13.80 -6.38 1.13
N LYS A 187 14.45 -7.45 0.68
CA LYS A 187 15.31 -7.46 -0.51
C LYS A 187 14.53 -7.83 -1.78
N ASP A 188 14.74 -7.08 -2.85
CA ASP A 188 14.08 -7.28 -4.15
C ASP A 188 14.97 -8.13 -5.09
N TYR A 189 14.39 -9.18 -5.66
CA TYR A 189 15.04 -10.04 -6.65
C TYR A 189 14.32 -9.91 -7.99
N LEU A 190 15.04 -9.43 -9.01
CA LEU A 190 14.50 -9.26 -10.35
C LEU A 190 14.15 -10.63 -10.94
N VAL A 191 12.94 -10.76 -11.48
CA VAL A 191 12.49 -12.03 -12.09
C VAL A 191 12.89 -12.09 -13.55
N LYS A 192 13.10 -13.32 -14.05
CA LYS A 192 13.10 -13.60 -15.48
C LYS A 192 11.64 -13.73 -15.93
N ASN A 193 11.18 -12.79 -16.76
CA ASN A 193 9.81 -12.73 -17.26
C ASN A 193 9.71 -13.26 -18.72
N ASN A 194 8.57 -13.02 -19.37
CA ASN A 194 8.29 -13.43 -20.75
C ASN A 194 8.29 -14.96 -20.94
N LEU A 195 7.96 -15.72 -19.89
CA LEU A 195 7.79 -17.17 -19.96
C LEU A 195 6.39 -17.52 -20.46
N LYS A 196 6.30 -18.60 -21.23
CA LYS A 196 5.05 -19.02 -21.87
C LYS A 196 4.02 -19.53 -20.84
N ARG A 197 2.79 -19.05 -20.97
CA ARG A 197 1.59 -19.28 -20.13
C ARG A 197 0.32 -19.24 -20.98
N GLU A 198 0.16 -20.29 -21.79
CA GLU A 198 -1.04 -20.47 -22.62
C GLU A 198 -2.29 -20.65 -21.76
N ASP A 199 -2.17 -21.30 -20.61
CA ASP A 199 -3.24 -21.48 -19.64
C ASP A 199 -3.80 -20.14 -19.14
N VAL A 200 -2.94 -19.14 -18.89
CA VAL A 200 -3.35 -17.78 -18.49
C VAL A 200 -4.03 -17.06 -19.65
N ALA A 201 -3.46 -17.14 -20.85
CA ALA A 201 -4.05 -16.55 -22.05
C ALA A 201 -5.44 -17.12 -22.36
N MET A 202 -5.61 -18.44 -22.24
CA MET A 202 -6.89 -19.12 -22.43
C MET A 202 -7.90 -18.73 -21.35
N TYR A 203 -7.50 -18.70 -20.07
CA TYR A 203 -8.39 -18.36 -18.97
C TYR A 203 -9.01 -16.96 -19.11
N TYR A 204 -8.20 -15.97 -19.52
CA TYR A 204 -8.66 -14.60 -19.74
C TYR A 204 -9.15 -14.34 -21.17
N ASN A 205 -9.13 -15.34 -22.05
CA ASN A 205 -9.40 -15.21 -23.47
C ASN A 205 -8.62 -14.05 -24.13
N ASN A 206 -7.33 -13.93 -23.81
CA ASN A 206 -6.47 -12.85 -24.29
C ASN A 206 -5.07 -13.38 -24.70
N PRO A 207 -4.74 -13.40 -26.01
CA PRO A 207 -3.46 -13.92 -26.50
C PRO A 207 -2.25 -13.08 -26.07
N GLU A 208 -2.44 -11.81 -25.71
CA GLU A 208 -1.36 -10.97 -25.17
C GLU A 208 -0.82 -11.51 -23.85
N TYR A 209 -1.54 -12.40 -23.16
CA TYR A 209 -1.11 -13.00 -21.91
C TYR A 209 -0.28 -14.28 -22.08
N THR A 210 -0.02 -14.71 -23.32
CA THR A 210 0.72 -15.95 -23.60
C THR A 210 2.14 -15.93 -23.05
N ASN A 211 2.78 -14.77 -22.87
CA ASN A 211 4.11 -14.69 -22.25
C ASN A 211 4.08 -13.94 -20.91
N SER A 212 3.03 -14.14 -20.12
CA SER A 212 2.86 -13.54 -18.80
C SER A 212 3.71 -14.19 -17.69
N GLY A 213 4.35 -15.33 -17.95
CA GLY A 213 5.03 -16.12 -16.93
C GLY A 213 6.34 -15.48 -16.44
N PHE A 214 6.68 -15.77 -15.19
CA PHE A 214 7.96 -15.41 -14.60
C PHE A 214 8.57 -16.53 -13.75
N LYS A 215 9.88 -16.45 -13.55
CA LYS A 215 10.66 -17.31 -12.64
C LYS A 215 11.81 -16.53 -12.00
N VAL A 216 12.11 -16.83 -10.74
CA VAL A 216 13.33 -16.37 -10.06
C VAL A 216 13.87 -17.46 -9.14
N ASN A 217 15.20 -17.50 -9.00
CA ASN A 217 15.88 -18.35 -8.03
C ASN A 217 16.57 -17.44 -7.02
N ILE A 218 16.15 -17.52 -5.76
CA ILE A 218 16.68 -16.70 -4.67
C ILE A 218 17.70 -17.54 -3.88
N PRO A 219 18.96 -17.11 -3.73
CA PRO A 219 19.92 -17.83 -2.92
C PRO A 219 19.46 -17.93 -1.46
N VAL A 220 19.44 -19.13 -0.88
CA VAL A 220 19.10 -19.29 0.54
C VAL A 220 20.16 -18.66 1.45
N SER A 221 21.41 -18.58 0.98
CA SER A 221 22.52 -17.89 1.65
C SER A 221 22.26 -16.41 1.93
N ASP A 222 21.33 -15.79 1.20
CA ASP A 222 20.95 -14.39 1.40
C ASP A 222 19.97 -14.21 2.56
N LEU A 223 19.52 -15.31 3.19
CA LEU A 223 18.46 -15.33 4.19
C LEU A 223 18.98 -15.94 5.50
N ASN A 224 18.66 -15.31 6.61
CA ASN A 224 18.95 -15.87 7.93
C ASN A 224 18.00 -17.04 8.25
N PRO A 225 18.37 -17.99 9.14
CA PRO A 225 17.45 -19.02 9.63
C PRO A 225 16.32 -18.42 10.51
N ASP A 226 15.24 -17.97 9.86
CA ASP A 226 14.08 -17.36 10.51
C ASP A 226 12.85 -17.39 9.58
N TYR A 227 11.76 -16.75 10.00
CA TYR A 227 10.59 -16.46 9.19
C TYR A 227 10.80 -15.25 8.29
N HIS A 228 10.48 -15.43 7.02
CA HIS A 228 10.57 -14.43 5.99
C HIS A 228 9.23 -14.29 5.28
N SER A 229 8.84 -13.05 4.99
CA SER A 229 7.68 -12.79 4.14
C SER A 229 8.13 -12.67 2.69
N LEU A 230 7.49 -13.45 1.82
CA LEU A 230 7.71 -13.46 0.38
C LEU A 230 6.49 -12.89 -0.35
N TYR A 231 6.74 -12.02 -1.31
CA TYR A 231 5.67 -11.48 -2.15
C TYR A 231 6.12 -10.92 -3.50
N LEU A 232 5.18 -10.81 -4.44
CA LEU A 232 5.38 -10.21 -5.76
C LEU A 232 5.27 -8.68 -5.72
N LYS A 233 6.19 -7.98 -6.41
CA LYS A 233 6.22 -6.53 -6.58
C LYS A 233 6.38 -6.19 -8.07
N ILE A 234 5.53 -5.32 -8.59
CA ILE A 234 5.50 -4.93 -10.02
C ILE A 234 5.72 -3.42 -10.11
N LEU A 235 6.54 -2.97 -11.07
CA LEU A 235 6.84 -1.57 -11.36
C LEU A 235 6.35 -1.21 -12.77
N LEU A 236 5.69 -0.06 -12.93
CA LEU A 236 5.19 0.44 -14.21
C LEU A 236 6.01 1.64 -14.73
N LYS A 237 6.03 1.90 -16.06
CA LYS A 237 6.96 2.85 -16.74
C LYS A 237 6.78 4.33 -16.39
N ASP A 238 5.57 4.87 -16.37
CA ASP A 238 5.32 6.32 -16.21
C ASP A 238 4.72 6.72 -14.85
N HIS A 239 4.43 5.72 -14.01
CA HIS A 239 3.89 5.89 -12.67
C HIS A 239 4.44 4.80 -11.74
N TYR A 240 4.92 5.17 -10.54
CA TYR A 240 5.18 4.21 -9.47
C TYR A 240 3.85 3.64 -8.94
N PHE A 241 3.38 2.57 -9.58
CA PHE A 241 2.27 1.80 -9.05
C PHE A 241 2.82 0.71 -8.14
N HIS A 242 2.67 0.88 -6.84
CA HIS A 242 2.95 -0.20 -5.88
C HIS A 242 1.69 -1.06 -5.75
N HIS A 243 1.50 -2.02 -6.65
CA HIS A 243 0.47 -3.03 -6.45
C HIS A 243 0.95 -4.02 -5.38
N TYR A 244 0.09 -4.26 -4.39
CA TYR A 244 0.37 -5.17 -3.29
C TYR A 244 0.06 -6.60 -3.66
N PRO A 245 0.72 -7.54 -2.99
CA PRO A 245 0.73 -8.91 -3.40
C PRO A 245 -0.63 -9.52 -3.18
N SER A 246 -1.12 -10.21 -4.20
CA SER A 246 -1.82 -11.47 -3.99
C SER A 246 -1.09 -12.28 -2.92
N LYS A 247 -1.56 -12.22 -1.66
CA LYS A 247 -1.14 -13.05 -0.52
C LYS A 247 0.36 -13.03 -0.18
N ARG A 248 0.73 -12.44 0.96
CA ARG A 248 2.06 -12.69 1.55
C ARG A 248 2.19 -14.19 1.85
N VAL A 249 3.26 -14.81 1.38
CA VAL A 249 3.61 -16.20 1.71
C VAL A 249 4.68 -16.16 2.80
N TRP A 250 4.51 -16.94 3.86
CA TRP A 250 5.48 -17.04 4.94
C TRP A 250 6.40 -18.23 4.70
N ILE A 251 7.70 -17.97 4.65
CA ILE A 251 8.73 -18.99 4.49
C ILE A 251 9.53 -19.08 5.77
N LYS A 252 9.70 -20.29 6.31
CA LYS A 252 10.57 -20.56 7.45
C LYS A 252 11.83 -21.24 6.93
N ILE A 253 12.99 -20.63 7.17
CA ILE A 253 14.29 -21.26 6.91
C ILE A 253 14.72 -22.01 8.18
N ASN A 254 14.88 -23.33 8.09
CA ASN A 254 15.36 -24.19 9.18
C ASN A 254 16.84 -24.55 8.99
#